data_AF-A0A1A7QCN1-F1
#
_entry.id   AF-A0A1A7QCN1-F1
#
_cell.length_a   1.000
_cell.length_b   1.000
_cell.length_c   1.000
_cell.angle_alpha   90.00
_cell.angle_beta   90.00
_cell.angle_gamma   90.00
#
_symmetry.space_group_name_H-M   'P 1'
#
loop_
_entity.id
_entity.type
_entity.pdbx_description
1 polymer ?
#
loop_
_entity_poly.entity_id
_entity_poly.type
_entity_poly.pdbx_seq_one_letter_code
_entity_poly.pdbx_strand_id
1 'polypeptide(L)'
;MVKKSKNLIVVKSNEFVEASYKITLDEMRVLLLTIGSINSKSEDHRRDFEFTVAEFAERFDTDEKSAYKQVQKAIDMLGSRWALVESTAKYDRKVT
;
A
#
# COMPACT_ATOMS: atom_id res chain seq x y z
N MET A 1 0.78 -28.14 -2.74
CA MET A 1 1.13 -27.66 -1.39
C MET A 1 1.07 -26.14 -1.40
N VAL A 2 0.01 -25.55 -0.85
CA VAL A 2 -0.13 -24.08 -0.74
C VAL A 2 0.95 -23.60 0.24
N LYS A 3 1.90 -22.79 -0.23
CA LYS A 3 2.93 -22.18 0.63
C LYS A 3 2.19 -21.30 1.63
N LYS A 4 2.15 -21.72 2.90
CA LYS A 4 1.67 -20.91 4.03
C LYS A 4 2.40 -19.58 3.97
N SER A 5 1.68 -18.54 3.56
CA SER A 5 2.24 -17.24 3.22
C SER A 5 2.93 -16.66 4.46
N LYS A 6 4.22 -16.31 4.34
CA LYS A 6 4.97 -15.63 5.40
C LYS A 6 4.16 -14.44 5.93
N ASN A 7 4.13 -14.27 7.24
CA ASN A 7 3.60 -13.07 7.87
C ASN A 7 4.46 -11.89 7.39
N LEU A 8 3.92 -11.10 6.47
CA LEU A 8 4.61 -9.91 5.96
C LEU A 8 4.51 -8.86 7.05
N ILE A 9 5.68 -8.41 7.54
CA ILE A 9 5.76 -7.34 8.52
C ILE A 9 5.94 -6.05 7.73
N VAL A 10 4.92 -5.21 7.76
CA VAL A 10 4.94 -3.89 7.15
C VAL A 10 5.32 -2.87 8.21
N VAL A 11 6.35 -2.07 7.93
CA VAL A 11 6.77 -0.94 8.77
C VAL A 11 6.38 0.36 8.07
N LYS A 12 5.74 1.27 8.80
CA LYS A 12 5.23 2.56 8.30
C LYS A 12 5.54 3.67 9.30
N SER A 13 5.69 4.91 8.83
CA SER A 13 5.90 6.07 9.70
C SER A 13 4.60 6.47 10.41
N ASN A 14 4.72 7.15 11.56
CA ASN A 14 3.57 7.63 12.32
C ASN A 14 2.75 8.66 11.54
N GLU A 15 3.42 9.58 10.83
CA GLU A 15 2.78 10.57 9.95
C GLU A 15 1.90 9.90 8.88
N PHE A 16 2.37 8.77 8.34
CA PHE A 16 1.59 8.00 7.37
C PHE A 16 0.37 7.33 8.03
N VAL A 17 0.49 6.86 9.28
CA VAL A 17 -0.66 6.31 10.04
C VAL A 17 -1.72 7.38 10.24
N GLU A 18 -1.30 8.59 10.59
CA GLU A 18 -2.20 9.73 10.83
C GLU A 18 -2.89 10.18 9.54
N ALA A 19 -2.15 10.27 8.44
CA ALA A 19 -2.72 10.57 7.13
C ALA A 19 -3.73 9.50 6.67
N SER A 20 -3.52 8.25 7.08
CA SER A 20 -4.37 7.12 6.68
C SER A 20 -5.75 7.10 7.35
N TYR A 21 -6.03 7.93 8.36
CA TYR A 21 -7.33 7.91 9.04
C TYR A 21 -8.53 8.23 8.13
N LYS A 22 -8.30 8.91 6.99
CA LYS A 22 -9.36 9.24 6.02
C LYS A 22 -9.55 8.17 4.94
N ILE A 23 -8.66 7.18 4.87
CA ILE A 23 -8.60 6.16 3.82
C ILE A 23 -9.58 5.02 4.15
N THR A 24 -10.26 4.47 3.14
CA THR A 24 -11.13 3.30 3.30
C THR A 24 -10.34 2.01 3.48
N LEU A 25 -11.01 0.97 3.97
CA LEU A 25 -10.37 -0.33 4.19
C LEU A 25 -9.74 -0.91 2.92
N ASP A 26 -10.43 -0.85 1.79
CA ASP A 26 -9.95 -1.44 0.54
C ASP A 26 -8.76 -0.67 -0.04
N GLU A 27 -8.78 0.67 0.05
CA GLU A 27 -7.63 1.51 -0.28
C GLU A 27 -6.41 1.16 0.61
N MET A 28 -6.63 0.98 1.91
CA MET A 28 -5.57 0.57 2.84
C MET A 28 -5.04 -0.83 2.51
N ARG A 29 -5.89 -1.78 2.12
CA ARG A 29 -5.48 -3.14 1.74
C ARG A 29 -4.59 -3.13 0.51
N VAL A 30 -4.95 -2.37 -0.53
CA VAL A 30 -4.11 -2.21 -1.74
C VAL A 30 -2.76 -1.60 -1.36
N LEU A 31 -2.76 -0.57 -0.51
CA LEU A 31 -1.54 0.10 -0.10
C LEU A 31 -0.64 -0.77 0.79
N LEU A 32 -1.21 -1.59 1.68
CA LEU A 32 -0.44 -2.55 2.48
C LEU A 32 0.18 -3.65 1.61
N LEU A 33 -0.53 -4.08 0.57
CA LEU A 33 -0.01 -5.04 -0.40
C LEU A 33 1.21 -4.48 -1.13
N THR A 34 1.15 -3.21 -1.58
CA THR A 34 2.27 -2.57 -2.25
C THR A 34 3.45 -2.31 -1.31
N ILE A 35 3.21 -1.80 -0.09
CA ILE A 35 4.30 -1.59 0.89
C ILE A 35 4.94 -2.92 1.29
N GLY A 36 4.17 -4.00 1.40
CA GLY A 36 4.71 -5.33 1.66
C GLY A 36 5.67 -5.82 0.57
N SER A 37 5.48 -5.35 -0.67
CA SER A 37 6.36 -5.66 -1.80
C SER A 37 7.59 -4.75 -1.89
N ILE A 38 7.65 -3.66 -1.12
CA ILE A 38 8.79 -2.73 -1.09
C ILE A 38 9.94 -3.33 -0.27
N ASN A 39 11.14 -3.34 -0.85
CA ASN A 39 12.36 -3.54 -0.08
C ASN A 39 12.81 -2.20 0.53
N SER A 40 12.51 -1.96 1.80
CA SER A 40 12.88 -0.72 2.50
C SER A 40 14.40 -0.49 2.60
N LYS A 41 15.24 -1.48 2.28
CA LYS A 41 16.71 -1.39 2.35
C LYS A 41 17.38 -1.18 0.99
N SER A 42 16.65 -1.25 -0.12
CA SER A 42 17.23 -1.00 -1.43
C SER A 42 17.33 0.50 -1.70
N GLU A 43 18.47 0.95 -2.22
CA GLU A 43 18.65 2.35 -2.64
C GLU A 43 17.79 2.67 -3.88
N ASP A 44 17.56 1.67 -4.73
CA ASP A 44 16.68 1.76 -5.90
C ASP A 44 15.20 1.61 -5.48
N HIS A 45 14.58 2.75 -5.18
CA HIS A 45 13.16 2.83 -4.89
C HIS A 45 12.38 2.82 -6.20
N ARG A 46 12.13 1.62 -6.75
CA ARG A 46 11.20 1.44 -7.85
C ARG A 46 9.84 2.03 -7.44
N ARG A 47 9.32 2.94 -8.28
CA ARG A 47 8.05 3.64 -8.05
C ARG A 47 6.84 2.90 -8.60
N ASP A 48 7.09 1.93 -9.47
CA ASP A 48 6.04 1.13 -10.11
C ASP A 48 5.79 -0.14 -9.30
N PHE A 49 4.52 -0.40 -9.03
CA PHE A 49 4.05 -1.54 -8.27
C PHE A 49 3.08 -2.35 -9.11
N GLU A 50 3.39 -3.62 -9.28
CA GLU A 50 2.53 -4.59 -9.94
C GLU A 50 2.09 -5.63 -8.93
N PHE A 51 0.80 -5.95 -8.92
CA PHE A 51 0.22 -7.03 -8.14
C PHE A 51 -0.97 -7.61 -8.92
N THR A 52 -1.30 -8.85 -8.62
CA THR A 52 -2.46 -9.52 -9.22
C THR A 52 -3.68 -9.42 -8.31
N VAL A 53 -4.88 -9.37 -8.91
CA VAL A 53 -6.13 -9.39 -8.13
C VAL A 53 -6.29 -10.70 -7.35
N ALA A 54 -5.71 -11.80 -7.86
CA ALA A 54 -5.66 -13.08 -7.16
C ALA A 54 -4.85 -12.98 -5.85
N GLU A 55 -3.69 -12.32 -5.87
CA GLU A 55 -2.90 -12.08 -4.64
C GLU A 55 -3.67 -11.24 -3.62
N PHE A 56 -4.42 -10.23 -4.08
CA PHE A 56 -5.28 -9.44 -3.21
C PHE A 56 -6.39 -10.31 -2.58
N ALA A 57 -7.07 -11.13 -3.38
CA ALA A 57 -8.13 -12.01 -2.92
C ALA A 57 -7.62 -13.06 -1.92
N GLU A 58 -6.48 -13.70 -2.22
CA GLU A 58 -5.84 -14.69 -1.35
C GLU A 58 -5.38 -14.05 -0.02
N ARG A 59 -4.83 -12.83 -0.07
CA ARG A 59 -4.25 -12.18 1.11
C ARG A 59 -5.30 -11.64 2.08
N PHE A 60 -6.44 -11.20 1.56
CA PHE A 60 -7.50 -10.55 2.33
C PHE A 60 -8.79 -11.38 2.47
N ASP A 61 -8.77 -12.63 1.99
CA ASP A 61 -9.90 -13.57 2.02
C ASP A 61 -11.18 -12.97 1.40
N THR A 62 -11.01 -12.37 0.21
CA THR A 62 -12.09 -11.69 -0.52
C THR A 62 -12.57 -12.57 -1.68
N ASP A 63 -13.88 -12.58 -1.93
CA ASP A 63 -14.46 -13.27 -3.09
C ASP A 63 -13.89 -12.73 -4.41
N GLU A 64 -13.32 -13.62 -5.23
CA GLU A 64 -12.64 -13.27 -6.49
C GLU A 64 -13.53 -12.48 -7.47
N LYS A 65 -14.84 -12.77 -7.50
CA LYS A 65 -15.77 -12.08 -8.40
C LYS A 65 -15.97 -10.62 -8.00
N SER A 66 -15.93 -10.35 -6.69
CA SER A 66 -16.04 -9.00 -6.13
C SER A 66 -14.69 -8.27 -6.06
N ALA A 67 -13.59 -9.01 -5.93
CA ALA A 67 -12.25 -8.48 -5.72
C ALA A 67 -11.82 -7.52 -6.84
N TYR A 68 -12.13 -7.86 -8.10
CA TYR A 68 -11.77 -7.00 -9.24
C TYR A 68 -12.40 -5.60 -9.14
N LYS A 69 -13.71 -5.55 -8.83
CA LYS A 69 -14.44 -4.28 -8.68
C LYS A 69 -13.96 -3.50 -7.45
N GLN A 70 -13.63 -4.19 -6.35
CA GLN A 70 -13.10 -3.56 -5.15
C GLN A 70 -11.74 -2.93 -5.40
N VAL A 71 -10.81 -3.66 -6.03
CA VAL A 71 -9.47 -3.16 -6.36
C VAL A 71 -9.56 -1.97 -7.31
N GLN A 72 -10.39 -2.05 -8.36
CA GLN A 72 -10.57 -0.94 -9.30
C GLN A 72 -11.07 0.32 -8.57
N LYS A 73 -12.13 0.20 -7.78
CA LYS A 73 -12.69 1.31 -7.01
C LYS A 73 -11.68 1.87 -6.00
N ALA A 74 -10.92 1.00 -5.34
CA ALA A 74 -9.90 1.40 -4.37
C ALA A 74 -8.78 2.20 -5.03
N ILE A 75 -8.32 1.79 -6.21
CA ILE A 75 -7.29 2.52 -6.97
C ILE A 75 -7.80 3.90 -7.41
N ASP A 76 -9.02 3.98 -7.93
CA ASP A 76 -9.63 5.25 -8.36
C ASP A 76 -9.76 6.23 -7.18
N MET A 77 -10.24 5.73 -6.03
CA MET A 77 -10.36 6.56 -4.83
C MET A 77 -9.01 6.97 -4.27
N LEU A 78 -8.03 6.05 -4.22
CA LEU A 78 -6.69 6.33 -3.69
C LEU A 78 -5.98 7.39 -4.53
N GLY A 79 -6.08 7.31 -5.86
CA GLY A 79 -5.48 8.27 -6.78
C GLY A 79 -6.10 9.68 -6.69
N SER A 80 -7.36 9.79 -6.27
CA SER A 80 -8.04 11.07 -6.09
C SER A 80 -7.67 11.78 -4.77
N ARG A 81 -7.03 11.08 -3.84
CA ARG A 81 -6.74 11.58 -2.48
C ARG A 81 -5.32 12.10 -2.36
N TRP A 82 -5.17 13.09 -1.51
CA TRP A 82 -3.90 13.72 -1.17
C TRP A 82 -3.71 13.66 0.36
N ALA A 83 -2.49 13.35 0.77
CA ALA A 83 -2.07 13.38 2.16
C ALA A 83 -1.22 14.63 2.39
N LEU A 84 -1.59 15.43 3.39
CA LEU A 84 -0.75 16.50 3.89
C LEU A 84 0.21 15.90 4.91
N VAL A 85 1.50 16.05 4.65
CA VAL A 85 2.56 15.68 5.59
C VAL A 85 3.16 16.99 6.10
N GLU A 86 3.20 17.16 7.42
CA GLU A 86 3.83 18.34 8.01
C GLU A 86 5.33 18.33 7.71
N SER A 87 5.83 19.45 7.20
CA SER A 87 7.26 19.58 6.90
C SER A 87 8.04 19.72 8.20
N THR A 88 8.44 18.58 8.75
CA THR A 88 9.41 18.54 9.84
C THR A 88 10.82 18.60 9.23
N ALA A 89 11.77 19.29 9.89
CA ALA A 89 13.15 19.52 9.40
C ALA A 89 13.97 18.26 9.04
N LYS A 90 13.41 17.05 9.21
CA LYS A 90 13.99 15.75 8.84
C LYS A 90 13.82 15.38 7.36
N TYR A 91 12.89 16.00 6.63
CA TYR A 91 12.51 15.57 5.28
C TYR A 91 12.95 16.50 4.16
N ASP A 92 13.85 17.44 4.46
CA ASP A 92 14.45 18.31 3.45
C ASP A 92 15.39 17.46 2.58
N ARG A 93 14.86 16.88 1.50
CA ARG A 93 15.69 16.19 0.50
C ARG A 93 16.66 17.23 -0.01
N LYS A 94 17.95 17.08 0.31
CA LYS A 94 19.01 17.74 -0.45
C LYS A 94 18.90 17.23 -1.88
N VAL A 95 18.25 18.02 -2.73
CA VAL A 95 18.28 17.83 -4.18
C VAL A 95 19.74 18.07 -4.56
N THR A 96 20.48 16.97 -4.79
CA THR A 96 21.82 17.00 -5.38
C THR A 96 21.68 16.69 -6.86
#